data_AF-W1XRH1-F1
#
_entry.id   AF-W1XRH1-F1
#
_cell.length_a   1.000
_cell.length_b   1.000
_cell.length_c   1.000
_cell.angle_alpha   90.00
_cell.angle_beta   90.00
_cell.angle_gamma   90.00
#
_symmetry.space_group_name_H-M   'P 1'
#
loop_
_entity.id
_entity.type
_entity.pdbx_description
1 polymer ?
#
loop_
_entity_poly.entity_id
_entity_poly.type
_entity_poly.pdbx_seq_one_letter_code
_entity_poly.pdbx_strand_id
1 'polypeptide(L)'
;LKSTLFDFYVNHNPAKGTGKAYHSFTGKNDTVYIKGHGWGHGLGMSQWGAAEMAKRATPGDANYYQTILRHYYSGITLKKMY
;
A
#
# COMPACT_ATOMS: atom_id res chain seq x y z
N LEU A 1 8.83 -5.22 17.73
CA LEU A 1 8.63 -4.09 16.81
C LEU A 1 7.34 -4.33 16.03
N LYS A 2 6.38 -3.40 16.05
CA LYS A 2 5.30 -3.41 15.04
C LYS A 2 5.92 -2.94 13.73
N SER A 3 6.08 -3.84 12.76
CA SER A 3 6.51 -3.46 11.41
C SER A 3 5.32 -2.78 10.73
N THR A 4 5.53 -1.60 10.15
CA THR A 4 4.45 -0.74 9.62
C THR A 4 3.85 -1.25 8.30
N LEU A 5 4.45 -2.29 7.71
CA LEU A 5 4.08 -2.84 6.40
C LEU A 5 3.62 -4.29 6.46
N PHE A 6 4.23 -5.09 7.35
CA PHE A 6 3.96 -6.51 7.48
C PHE A 6 3.99 -6.95 8.95
N ASP A 7 3.01 -7.74 9.34
CA ASP A 7 2.97 -8.45 10.62
C ASP A 7 3.32 -9.92 10.43
N PHE A 8 4.06 -10.47 11.39
CA PHE A 8 4.50 -11.87 11.41
C PHE A 8 3.80 -12.65 12.51
N TYR A 9 3.30 -13.83 12.16
CA TYR A 9 2.64 -14.75 13.09
C TYR A 9 3.26 -16.14 12.95
N VAL A 10 3.73 -16.70 14.05
CA VAL A 10 4.20 -18.09 14.11
C VAL A 10 3.05 -18.98 14.60
N ASN A 11 2.78 -20.07 13.90
CA ASN A 11 1.76 -21.10 14.19
C ASN A 11 0.33 -20.56 14.40
N HIS A 12 0.04 -19.33 13.98
CA HIS A 12 -1.26 -18.71 14.12
C HIS A 12 -1.68 -18.07 12.80
N ASN A 13 -2.81 -18.52 12.23
CA ASN A 13 -3.33 -17.98 10.98
C ASN A 13 -4.13 -16.68 11.25
N PRO A 14 -3.66 -15.52 10.78
CA PRO A 14 -4.29 -14.23 11.05
C PRO A 14 -5.60 -13.98 10.27
N ALA A 15 -6.01 -14.90 9.38
CA ALA A 15 -7.28 -14.83 8.66
C ALA A 15 -8.45 -15.52 9.40
N LYS A 16 -8.15 -16.38 10.39
CA LYS A 16 -9.16 -17.21 11.08
C LYS A 16 -9.42 -16.81 12.54
N GLY A 17 -8.80 -15.73 13.05
CA GLY A 17 -9.04 -15.24 14.41
C GLY A 17 -8.21 -14.02 14.80
N THR A 18 -8.61 -13.34 15.88
CA THR A 18 -7.96 -12.15 16.47
C THR A 18 -6.92 -12.52 17.54
N GLY A 19 -6.27 -13.68 17.41
CA GLY A 19 -5.27 -14.15 18.37
C GLY A 19 -3.98 -13.32 18.35
N LYS A 20 -3.27 -13.33 19.47
CA LYS A 20 -1.98 -12.63 19.64
C LYS A 20 -0.95 -13.18 18.64
N ALA A 21 -0.19 -12.28 18.03
CA ALA A 21 0.96 -12.67 17.23
C ALA A 21 2.03 -13.31 18.12
N TYR A 22 2.48 -14.50 17.74
CA TYR A 22 3.64 -15.16 18.35
C TYR A 22 4.86 -14.92 17.46
N HIS A 23 5.98 -14.60 18.08
CA HIS A 23 7.26 -14.35 17.39
C HIS A 23 8.36 -15.32 17.84
N SER A 24 7.99 -16.31 18.66
CA SER A 24 8.88 -17.37 19.14
C SER A 24 8.67 -18.64 18.32
N PHE A 25 9.77 -19.25 17.90
CA PHE A 25 9.79 -20.56 17.27
C PHE A 25 10.01 -21.64 18.34
N THR A 26 9.17 -22.66 18.36
CA THR A 26 9.19 -23.75 19.33
C THR A 26 9.41 -25.12 18.69
N GLY A 27 9.27 -25.23 17.37
CA GLY A 27 9.39 -26.49 16.66
C GLY A 27 10.15 -26.37 15.34
N LYS A 28 10.66 -27.51 14.84
CA LYS A 28 11.30 -27.60 13.52
C LYS A 28 10.33 -27.32 12.35
N ASN A 29 9.03 -27.51 12.58
CA ASN A 29 7.98 -27.44 11.55
C ASN A 29 7.01 -26.28 11.79
N ASP A 30 7.49 -25.19 12.42
CA ASP A 30 6.65 -24.03 12.68
C ASP A 30 6.25 -23.34 11.36
N THR A 31 4.98 -22.97 11.28
CA THR A 31 4.42 -22.27 10.12
C THR A 31 4.44 -20.78 10.35
N VAL A 32 5.00 -20.03 9.40
CA VAL A 32 5.03 -18.57 9.45
C VAL A 32 3.96 -18.01 8.52
N TYR A 33 3.07 -17.20 9.09
CA TYR A 33 2.14 -16.37 8.34
C TYR A 33 2.64 -14.94 8.34
N ILE A 34 2.72 -14.36 7.14
CA ILE A 34 3.06 -12.94 6.95
C ILE A 34 1.81 -12.25 6.43
N LYS A 35 1.34 -11.24 7.17
CA LYS A 35 0.20 -10.42 6.76
C LYS A 35 0.68 -9.02 6.43
N GLY A 36 0.54 -8.65 5.17
CA GLY A 36 0.89 -7.31 4.68
C GLY A 36 -0.32 -6.53 4.18
N HIS A 37 -0.10 -5.25 3.95
CA HIS A 37 -1.05 -4.35 3.30
C HIS A 37 -0.44 -3.70 2.05
N GLY A 38 -1.24 -3.52 1.00
CA GLY A 38 -0.82 -2.92 -0.25
C GLY A 38 -0.13 -3.88 -1.22
N TRP A 39 0.17 -3.39 -2.43
CA TRP A 39 0.85 -4.13 -3.48
C TRP A 39 1.80 -3.22 -4.25
N GLY A 40 3.08 -3.61 -4.35
CA GLY A 40 4.14 -2.82 -4.97
C GLY A 40 5.14 -2.25 -3.96
N HIS A 41 6.12 -1.49 -4.47
CA HIS A 41 7.23 -0.95 -3.69
C HIS A 41 6.88 0.31 -2.86
N GLY A 42 5.62 0.79 -2.93
CA GLY A 42 5.10 1.85 -2.08
C GLY A 42 5.70 3.25 -2.28
N LEU A 43 6.40 3.49 -3.40
CA LEU A 43 7.04 4.78 -3.70
C LEU A 43 6.42 5.44 -4.93
N GLY A 44 6.16 6.74 -4.86
CA GLY A 44 5.57 7.49 -5.96
C GLY A 44 4.05 7.32 -6.03
N MET A 45 3.53 6.93 -7.21
CA MET A 45 2.10 6.92 -7.48
C MET A 45 1.42 5.59 -7.17
N SER A 46 0.38 5.62 -6.34
CA SER A 46 -0.57 4.51 -6.22
C SER A 46 -1.54 4.51 -7.41
N GLN A 47 -1.50 3.45 -8.23
CA GLN A 47 -2.40 3.30 -9.38
C GLN A 47 -3.87 3.32 -8.97
N TRP A 48 -4.22 2.57 -7.92
CA TRP A 48 -5.58 2.53 -7.39
C TRP A 48 -6.03 3.85 -6.80
N GLY A 49 -5.15 4.55 -6.08
CA GLY A 49 -5.48 5.87 -5.55
C GLY A 49 -5.59 6.93 -6.65
N ALA A 50 -4.75 6.87 -7.69
CA ALA A 50 -4.86 7.72 -8.86
C ALA A 50 -6.18 7.48 -9.62
N ALA A 51 -6.58 6.23 -9.82
CA ALA A 51 -7.86 5.87 -10.44
C ALA A 51 -9.05 6.42 -9.64
N GLU A 52 -9.01 6.33 -8.31
CA GLU A 52 -10.07 6.87 -7.46
C GLU A 52 -10.12 8.40 -7.49
N MET A 53 -8.97 9.08 -7.48
CA MET A 53 -8.93 10.54 -7.65
C MET A 53 -9.45 10.97 -9.02
N ALA A 54 -9.18 10.20 -10.08
CA ALA A 54 -9.71 10.47 -11.41
C ALA A 54 -11.24 10.34 -11.45
N LYS A 55 -11.82 9.33 -10.79
CA LYS A 55 -13.28 9.16 -10.68
C LYS A 55 -13.97 10.31 -9.95
N ARG A 56 -13.26 10.97 -9.04
CA ARG A 56 -13.76 12.11 -8.25
C ARG A 56 -13.48 13.47 -8.91
N ALA A 57 -12.78 13.48 -10.04
CA ALA A 57 -12.50 14.71 -10.77
C ALA A 57 -13.79 15.35 -11.28
N THR A 58 -13.79 16.68 -11.37
CA THR A 58 -14.92 17.43 -11.94
C THR A 58 -15.14 16.98 -13.39
N PRO A 59 -16.36 16.56 -13.78
CA PRO A 59 -16.64 16.19 -15.16
C PRO A 59 -16.29 17.31 -16.13
N GLY A 60 -15.49 16.98 -17.16
CA GLY A 60 -15.01 17.95 -18.15
C GLY A 60 -13.73 18.69 -17.80
N ASP A 61 -13.19 18.53 -16.58
CA ASP A 61 -11.85 19.02 -16.27
C ASP A 61 -10.81 18.11 -16.95
N ALA A 62 -10.12 18.63 -17.97
CA ALA A 62 -9.04 17.93 -18.65
C ALA A 62 -7.71 17.95 -17.87
N ASN A 63 -7.57 18.79 -16.85
CA ASN A 63 -6.34 18.99 -16.10
C ASN A 63 -6.26 18.19 -14.80
N TYR A 64 -7.27 17.36 -14.49
CA TYR A 64 -7.34 16.55 -13.26
C TYR A 64 -6.09 15.68 -13.02
N TYR A 65 -5.47 15.17 -14.08
CA TYR A 65 -4.26 14.36 -13.99
C TYR A 65 -3.08 15.14 -13.38
N GLN A 66 -3.04 16.46 -13.57
CA GLN A 66 -2.00 17.30 -12.97
C GLN A 66 -2.13 17.34 -11.45
N THR A 67 -3.37 17.39 -10.94
CA THR A 67 -3.66 17.32 -9.50
C THR A 67 -3.24 15.98 -8.93
N ILE A 68 -3.54 14.88 -9.64
CA ILE A 68 -3.10 13.52 -9.27
C ILE A 68 -1.57 13.44 -9.19
N LEU A 69 -0.88 13.95 -10.21
CA LEU A 69 0.59 13.92 -10.26
C LEU A 69 1.22 14.74 -9.13
N ARG A 70 0.73 15.95 -8.88
CA ARG A 70 1.21 16.82 -7.79
C ARG A 70 0.93 16.25 -6.40
N HIS A 71 -0.11 15.41 -6.26
CA HIS A 71 -0.39 14.72 -5.00
C HIS A 71 0.65 13.65 -4.69
N TYR A 72 1.06 12.85 -5.68
CA TYR A 72 2.01 11.75 -5.48
C TYR A 72 3.48 12.16 -5.58
N TYR A 73 3.77 13.24 -6.29
CA TYR A 73 5.14 13.73 -6.47
C TYR A 73 5.24 15.19 -6.01
N SER A 74 5.75 15.40 -4.81
CA SER A 74 5.93 16.73 -4.23
C SER A 74 7.01 17.52 -4.99
N GLY A 75 6.72 18.79 -5.30
CA GLY A 75 7.70 19.71 -5.88
C GLY A 75 7.99 19.51 -7.37
N ILE A 76 7.18 18.71 -8.08
CA ILE A 76 7.37 18.51 -9.53
C ILE A 76 6.88 19.70 -10.35
N THR A 77 7.47 19.84 -11.54
CA THR A 77 6.99 20.73 -12.61
C THR A 77 6.54 19.87 -13.79
N LEU A 78 5.41 20.23 -14.40
CA LEU A 78 4.93 19.59 -15.62
C LEU A 78 5.42 20.39 -16.83
N LYS A 79 6.12 19.73 -17.75
CA LYS A 79 6.68 20.35 -18.95
C LYS A 79 6.23 19.57 -20.18
N LYS A 80 5.63 20.27 -21.14
CA LYS A 80 5.38 19.75 -22.49
C LYS A 80 6.70 19.77 -23.27
N MET A 81 7.12 18.61 -23.77
CA MET A 81 8.41 18.47 -24.47
C MET A 81 8.34 18.78 -25.97
N TYR A 82 7.16 18.63 -26.57
CA TYR A 82 6.87 18.85 -27.98
C TYR A 82 5.42 19.30 -28.12
#